data_AF-A0A7S0H2U3-F1
#
_entry.id   AF-A0A7S0H2U3-F1
#
_cell.length_a   1.000
_cell.length_b   1.000
_cell.length_c   1.000
_cell.angle_alpha   90.00
_cell.angle_beta   90.00
_cell.angle_gamma   90.00
#
_symmetry.space_group_name_H-M   'P 1'
#
loop_
_entity.id
_entity.type
_entity.pdbx_description
1 polymer ?
#
loop_
_entity_poly.entity_id
_entity_poly.type
_entity_poly.pdbx_seq_one_letter_code
_entity_poly.pdbx_strand_id
1 'polypeptide(L)'
;AHVLLSRSGALVTLRRDLRSSLVRQVTAEQATSLRASCVGITFRGGDAPARAGGDVEGSDGKKATGPGPGPGPGGGLPREHVQADFDIIAPRDAVDASVLDAETIKCAWDALVERGISPRVALGHRRLAAAAWSASGVDS
;
A
#
# COMPACT_ATOMS: atom_id res chain seq x y z
N ALA A 1 1.37 0.42 -14.75
CA ALA A 1 1.02 -0.92 -14.22
C ALA A 1 1.85 -1.95 -14.96
N HIS A 2 2.25 -3.06 -14.32
CA HIS A 2 3.04 -4.10 -14.98
C HIS A 2 2.08 -5.03 -15.75
N VAL A 3 2.08 -4.91 -17.08
CA VAL A 3 1.21 -5.67 -17.97
C VAL A 3 2.04 -6.70 -18.73
N LEU A 4 1.58 -7.94 -18.73
CA LEU A 4 2.20 -9.08 -19.39
C LEU A 4 1.29 -9.60 -20.49
N LEU A 5 1.84 -9.85 -21.67
CA LEU A 5 1.13 -10.60 -22.72
C LEU A 5 1.41 -12.08 -22.53
N SER A 6 0.38 -12.84 -22.17
CA SER A 6 0.49 -14.30 -22.02
C SER A 6 0.60 -14.99 -23.39
N ARG A 7 1.08 -16.24 -23.39
CA ARG A 7 1.21 -17.04 -24.62
C ARG A 7 -0.13 -17.35 -25.32
N SER A 8 -1.26 -17.23 -24.60
CA SER A 8 -2.60 -17.37 -25.17
C SER A 8 -3.15 -16.05 -25.76
N GLY A 9 -2.38 -14.96 -25.71
CA GLY A 9 -2.81 -13.63 -26.14
C GLY A 9 -3.57 -12.83 -25.08
N ALA A 10 -3.81 -13.40 -23.88
CA ALA A 10 -4.44 -12.66 -22.80
C ALA A 10 -3.49 -11.63 -22.19
N LEU A 11 -4.00 -10.43 -21.89
CA LEU A 11 -3.29 -9.40 -21.14
C LEU A 11 -3.49 -9.64 -19.64
N VAL A 12 -2.39 -9.87 -18.92
CA VAL A 12 -2.37 -10.11 -17.48
C VAL A 12 -1.70 -8.93 -16.79
N THR A 13 -2.38 -8.33 -15.82
CA THR A 13 -1.79 -7.26 -15.00
C THR A 13 -1.35 -7.82 -13.66
N LEU A 14 -0.09 -7.59 -13.27
CA LEU A 14 0.38 -7.95 -11.94
C LEU A 14 -0.35 -7.12 -10.88
N ARG A 15 -0.75 -7.76 -9.78
CA ARG A 15 -1.54 -7.12 -8.72
C ARG A 15 -0.76 -5.96 -8.08
N ARG A 16 -1.44 -4.82 -7.93
CA ARG A 16 -0.89 -3.60 -7.31
C ARG A 16 -1.07 -3.57 -5.79
N ASP A 17 -2.09 -4.25 -5.31
CA ASP A 17 -2.51 -4.35 -3.91
C ASP A 17 -3.27 -5.68 -3.70
N LEU A 18 -3.36 -6.16 -2.45
CA LEU A 18 -4.05 -7.42 -2.13
C LEU A 18 -5.56 -7.23 -2.04
N ARG A 19 -6.02 -6.07 -1.56
CA ARG A 19 -7.44 -5.74 -1.41
C ARG A 19 -8.24 -5.85 -2.72
N SER A 20 -7.72 -5.35 -3.83
CA SER A 20 -8.40 -5.46 -5.14
C SER A 20 -8.54 -6.91 -5.60
N SER A 21 -7.55 -7.76 -5.29
CA SER A 21 -7.63 -9.19 -5.56
C SER A 21 -8.66 -9.87 -4.67
N LEU A 22 -8.71 -9.51 -3.38
CA LEU A 22 -9.70 -10.03 -2.44
C LEU A 22 -11.13 -9.70 -2.88
N VAL A 23 -11.41 -8.46 -3.27
CA VAL A 23 -12.74 -8.03 -3.76
C VAL A 23 -13.15 -8.84 -4.98
N ARG A 24 -12.23 -9.11 -5.92
CA ARG A 24 -12.52 -9.96 -7.09
C ARG A 24 -12.86 -11.39 -6.68
N GLN A 25 -12.12 -11.97 -5.75
CA GLN A 25 -12.38 -13.32 -5.25
C GLN A 25 -13.74 -13.41 -4.56
N VAL A 26 -14.02 -12.50 -3.62
CA VAL A 26 -15.30 -12.41 -2.90
C VAL A 26 -16.47 -12.28 -3.87
N THR A 27 -16.31 -11.47 -4.91
CA THR A 27 -17.33 -11.30 -5.95
C THR A 27 -17.53 -12.58 -6.76
N ALA A 28 -16.45 -13.25 -7.17
CA ALA A 28 -16.49 -14.48 -7.95
C ALA A 28 -17.12 -15.64 -7.15
N GLU A 29 -16.84 -15.71 -5.85
CA GLU A 29 -17.36 -16.73 -4.93
C GLU A 29 -18.74 -16.37 -4.37
N GLN A 30 -19.26 -15.16 -4.66
CA GLN A 30 -20.51 -14.63 -4.09
C GLN A 30 -20.52 -14.64 -2.55
N ALA A 31 -19.36 -14.45 -1.93
CA ALA A 31 -19.23 -14.45 -0.48
C ALA A 31 -19.84 -13.16 0.11
N THR A 32 -20.74 -13.30 1.08
CA THR A 32 -21.40 -12.16 1.76
C THR A 32 -20.73 -11.78 3.08
N SER A 33 -19.87 -12.65 3.60
CA SER A 33 -19.07 -12.41 4.81
C SER A 33 -17.73 -13.11 4.71
N LEU A 34 -16.67 -12.44 5.13
CA LEU A 34 -15.31 -12.97 5.14
C LEU A 34 -14.49 -12.28 6.22
N ARG A 35 -13.68 -13.04 6.95
CA ARG A 35 -12.55 -12.51 7.73
C ARG A 35 -11.31 -13.19 7.19
N ALA A 36 -10.40 -12.41 6.61
CA ALA A 36 -9.24 -12.97 5.91
C ALA A 36 -7.96 -12.21 6.24
N SER A 37 -6.89 -12.98 6.42
CA SER A 37 -5.52 -12.46 6.42
C SER A 37 -4.86 -12.88 5.11
N CYS A 38 -4.20 -11.94 4.44
CA CYS A 38 -3.50 -12.18 3.19
C CYS A 38 -2.10 -11.58 3.26
N VAL A 39 -1.09 -12.40 2.98
CA VAL A 39 0.30 -11.94 2.80
C VAL A 39 0.73 -12.25 1.39
N GLY A 40 1.27 -11.25 0.68
CA GLY A 40 1.66 -11.45 -0.70
C GLY A 40 2.46 -10.32 -1.30
N ILE A 41 3.17 -10.64 -2.37
CA ILE A 41 3.97 -9.68 -3.14
C ILE A 41 3.05 -8.83 -4.02
N THR A 42 3.25 -7.52 -4.01
CA THR A 42 2.55 -6.53 -4.81
C THR A 42 3.51 -5.73 -5.69
N PHE A 43 3.03 -5.29 -6.86
CA PHE A 43 3.85 -4.64 -7.87
C PHE A 43 3.34 -3.23 -8.17
N ARG A 44 4.16 -2.21 -7.87
CA ARG A 44 3.82 -0.81 -8.15
C ARG A 44 4.61 -0.31 -9.34
N GLY A 45 3.92 0.40 -10.23
CA GLY A 45 4.56 1.14 -11.32
C GLY A 45 5.10 2.45 -10.76
N GLY A 46 6.41 2.62 -10.83
CA GLY A 46 7.09 3.87 -10.49
C GLY A 46 8.32 4.00 -11.37
N ASP A 47 8.59 5.23 -11.82
CA ASP A 47 9.85 5.60 -12.43
C ASP A 47 10.99 5.09 -11.56
N ALA A 48 12.10 4.69 -12.20
CA ALA A 48 13.29 4.36 -11.45
C ALA A 48 13.57 5.53 -10.49
N PRO A 49 14.09 5.29 -9.26
CA PRO A 49 14.59 6.41 -8.45
C PRO A 49 15.46 7.24 -9.39
N ALA A 50 15.15 8.53 -9.53
CA ALA A 50 15.78 9.41 -10.51
C ALA A 50 17.27 9.08 -10.51
N ARG A 51 17.75 8.41 -11.58
CA ARG A 51 19.18 8.31 -11.79
C ARG A 51 19.60 9.77 -11.86
N ALA A 52 20.44 10.21 -10.93
CA ALA A 52 21.06 11.51 -11.02
C ALA A 52 21.74 11.57 -12.38
N GLY A 53 21.05 12.16 -13.35
CA GLY A 53 21.56 12.45 -14.66
C GLY A 53 22.51 13.60 -14.49
N GLY A 54 23.79 13.33 -14.69
CA GLY A 54 24.77 14.33 -15.07
C GLY A 54 25.51 13.74 -16.26
N ASP A 55 25.34 14.38 -17.40
CA ASP A 55 25.93 14.01 -18.68
C ASP A 55 27.44 13.76 -18.58
N VAL A 56 27.90 12.74 -19.30
CA VAL A 56 29.33 12.41 -19.42
C VAL A 56 29.97 13.39 -20.39
N GLU A 57 30.55 14.46 -19.87
CA GLU A 57 31.67 15.16 -20.48
C GLU A 57 32.70 15.51 -19.42
N GLY A 58 33.95 15.08 -19.62
CA GLY A 58 35.12 15.63 -18.92
C GLY A 58 35.82 14.72 -17.91
N SER A 59 36.91 14.11 -18.39
CA SER A 59 38.24 13.95 -17.75
C SER A 59 38.37 13.58 -16.26
N ASP A 60 39.19 12.56 -16.04
CA ASP A 60 40.09 12.36 -14.90
C ASP A 60 39.52 12.05 -13.51
N GLY A 61 39.64 10.76 -13.17
CA GLY A 61 40.41 10.30 -12.02
C GLY A 61 40.18 10.99 -10.68
N LYS A 62 39.30 10.40 -9.86
CA LYS A 62 39.54 10.13 -8.43
C LYS A 62 38.38 9.32 -7.84
N LYS A 63 38.65 8.05 -7.52
CA LYS A 63 37.79 7.23 -6.67
C LYS A 63 37.88 7.78 -5.25
N ALA A 64 36.98 8.70 -4.90
CA ALA A 64 36.86 9.23 -3.55
C ALA A 64 36.19 8.18 -2.66
N THR A 65 36.99 7.44 -1.91
CA THR A 65 36.58 6.70 -0.71
C THR A 65 36.41 7.70 0.44
N GLY A 66 35.17 8.06 0.75
CA GLY A 66 34.79 8.88 1.91
C GLY A 66 33.30 8.69 2.22
N PRO A 67 32.87 8.81 3.49
CA PRO A 67 31.51 8.47 3.90
C PRO A 67 30.55 9.56 3.43
N GLY A 68 29.96 9.35 2.24
CA GLY A 68 28.94 10.23 1.69
C GLY A 68 27.65 10.18 2.52
N PRO A 69 26.84 11.24 2.52
CA PRO A 69 25.62 11.31 3.30
C PRO A 69 24.72 10.15 2.90
N GLY A 70 24.14 9.49 3.90
CA GLY A 70 23.20 8.40 3.70
C GLY A 70 22.09 8.78 2.71
N PRO A 71 21.42 7.78 2.12
CA PRO A 71 20.38 8.04 1.14
C PRO A 71 19.34 8.99 1.74
N GLY A 72 19.23 10.19 1.14
CA GLY A 72 18.13 11.12 1.41
C GLY A 72 16.78 10.45 1.16
N PRO A 73 15.67 10.99 1.73
CA PRO A 73 14.42 10.28 1.92
C PRO A 73 13.61 10.22 0.61
N GLY A 74 14.05 9.38 -0.32
CA GLY A 74 13.18 8.85 -1.37
C GLY A 74 12.28 7.77 -0.78
N GLY A 75 11.30 8.17 0.05
CA GLY A 75 10.39 7.29 0.80
C GLY A 75 9.35 6.56 -0.06
N GLY A 76 9.74 6.10 -1.25
CA GLY A 76 8.91 5.25 -2.08
C GLY A 76 9.04 3.79 -1.66
N LEU A 77 7.91 3.07 -1.61
CA LEU A 77 7.97 1.61 -1.54
C LEU A 77 8.70 1.07 -2.79
N PRO A 78 9.49 -0.01 -2.65
CA PRO A 78 10.12 -0.65 -3.79
C PRO A 78 9.06 -1.10 -4.81
N ARG A 79 9.49 -1.26 -6.07
CA ARG A 79 8.61 -1.71 -7.18
C ARG A 79 7.91 -3.04 -6.87
N GLU A 80 8.58 -3.88 -6.09
CA GLU A 80 8.08 -5.13 -5.56
C GLU A 80 8.14 -5.07 -4.02
N HIS A 81 7.00 -5.27 -3.35
CA HIS A 81 6.91 -5.17 -1.90
C HIS A 81 5.95 -6.22 -1.33
N VAL A 82 6.32 -6.78 -0.17
CA VAL A 82 5.45 -7.68 0.60
C VAL A 82 4.40 -6.84 1.32
N GLN A 83 3.14 -7.08 1.00
CA GLN A 83 2.00 -6.51 1.69
C GLN A 83 1.38 -7.58 2.60
N ALA A 84 0.88 -7.16 3.76
CA ALA A 84 0.14 -7.99 4.70
C ALA A 84 -1.15 -7.25 5.06
N ASP A 85 -2.27 -7.80 4.62
CA ASP A 85 -3.61 -7.23 4.81
C ASP A 85 -4.43 -8.15 5.72
N PHE A 86 -5.29 -7.52 6.55
CA PHE A 86 -6.35 -8.19 7.27
C PHE A 86 -7.65 -7.45 6.98
N ASP A 87 -8.61 -8.14 6.37
CA ASP A 87 -9.87 -7.57 5.91
C ASP A 87 -11.06 -8.30 6.56
N ILE A 88 -12.05 -7.51 6.97
CA ILE A 88 -13.36 -7.99 7.42
C ILE A 88 -14.41 -7.48 6.43
N ILE A 89 -15.13 -8.40 5.82
CA ILE A 89 -16.31 -8.16 4.99
C ILE A 89 -17.48 -8.76 5.75
N ALA A 90 -18.50 -7.95 6.02
CA ALA A 90 -19.69 -8.39 6.73
C ALA A 90 -20.93 -7.65 6.21
N PRO A 91 -22.13 -8.26 6.31
CA PRO A 91 -23.38 -7.56 6.09
C PRO A 91 -23.51 -6.36 7.05
N ARG A 92 -24.14 -5.29 6.57
CA ARG A 92 -24.27 -4.02 7.32
C ARG A 92 -24.91 -4.17 8.70
N ASP A 93 -25.81 -5.14 8.85
CA ASP A 93 -26.62 -5.31 10.05
C ASP A 93 -26.13 -6.45 10.95
N ALA A 94 -25.01 -7.09 10.60
CA ALA A 94 -24.49 -8.24 11.36
C ALA A 94 -23.82 -7.82 12.67
N VAL A 95 -23.00 -6.77 12.63
CA VAL A 95 -22.23 -6.23 13.75
C VAL A 95 -22.07 -4.72 13.54
N ASP A 96 -22.04 -3.95 14.63
CA ASP A 96 -21.70 -2.52 14.57
C ASP A 96 -20.34 -2.32 13.88
N ALA A 97 -20.30 -1.46 12.86
CA ALA A 97 -19.08 -1.18 12.10
C ALA A 97 -17.93 -0.70 13.00
N SER A 98 -18.21 0.02 14.08
CA SER A 98 -17.19 0.48 15.03
C SER A 98 -16.49 -0.66 15.76
N VAL A 99 -17.19 -1.78 16.00
CA VAL A 99 -16.61 -2.99 16.61
C VAL A 99 -15.67 -3.68 15.63
N LEU A 100 -16.05 -3.77 14.35
CA LEU A 100 -15.20 -4.35 13.30
C LEU A 100 -13.98 -3.47 13.04
N ASP A 101 -14.15 -2.15 13.00
CA ASP A 101 -13.05 -1.19 12.88
C ASP A 101 -12.07 -1.33 14.06
N ALA A 102 -12.59 -1.43 15.30
CA ALA A 102 -11.76 -1.65 16.48
C ALA A 102 -11.01 -2.99 16.44
N GLU A 103 -11.61 -4.05 15.92
CA GLU A 103 -10.96 -5.36 15.72
C GLU A 103 -9.75 -5.22 14.78
N THR A 104 -9.90 -4.55 13.63
CA THR A 104 -8.79 -4.35 12.68
C THR A 104 -7.65 -3.52 13.28
N ILE A 105 -7.98 -2.48 14.05
CA ILE A 105 -6.98 -1.66 14.76
C ILE A 105 -6.24 -2.50 15.79
N LYS A 106 -6.97 -3.33 16.56
CA LYS A 106 -6.39 -4.21 17.58
C LYS A 106 -5.44 -5.23 16.96
N CYS A 107 -5.83 -5.87 15.86
CA CYS A 107 -4.96 -6.80 15.14
C CYS A 107 -3.65 -6.13 14.69
N ALA A 108 -3.70 -4.92 14.13
CA ALA A 108 -2.51 -4.18 13.73
C ALA A 108 -1.65 -3.77 14.94
N TRP A 109 -2.29 -3.34 16.03
CA TRP A 109 -1.61 -2.95 17.26
C TRP A 109 -0.83 -4.11 17.86
N ASP A 110 -1.47 -5.27 18.03
CA ASP A 110 -0.85 -6.46 18.62
C ASP A 110 0.31 -6.96 17.77
N ALA A 111 0.15 -6.99 16.45
CA ALA A 111 1.23 -7.34 15.53
C ALA A 111 2.47 -6.43 15.68
N LEU A 112 2.29 -5.13 15.94
CA LEU A 112 3.40 -4.21 16.15
C LEU A 112 4.05 -4.40 17.53
N VAL A 113 3.23 -4.51 18.58
CA VAL A 113 3.71 -4.70 19.97
C VAL A 113 4.48 -6.01 20.12
N GLU A 114 4.00 -7.11 19.54
CA GLU A 114 4.69 -8.41 19.53
C GLU A 114 6.07 -8.35 18.90
N ARG A 115 6.30 -7.38 17.99
CA ARG A 115 7.59 -7.14 17.34
C ARG A 115 8.46 -6.13 18.09
N GLY A 116 8.04 -5.68 19.27
CA GLY A 116 8.73 -4.65 20.06
C GLY A 116 8.62 -3.25 19.46
N ILE A 117 7.69 -3.01 18.54
CA ILE A 117 7.48 -1.71 17.91
C ILE A 117 6.37 -0.99 18.67
N SER A 118 6.66 0.21 19.19
CA SER A 118 5.63 1.05 19.82
C SER A 118 4.71 1.64 18.74
N PRO A 119 3.44 1.21 18.65
CA PRO A 119 2.54 1.69 17.60
C PRO A 119 2.10 3.14 17.86
N ARG A 120 1.86 3.88 16.78
CA ARG A 120 1.11 5.14 16.77
C ARG A 120 0.04 5.03 15.68
N VAL A 121 -1.22 5.16 16.07
CA VAL A 121 -2.36 5.02 15.15
C VAL A 121 -3.00 6.40 14.98
N ALA A 122 -3.04 6.89 13.74
CA ALA A 122 -3.80 8.06 13.36
C ALA A 122 -5.13 7.62 12.75
N LEU A 123 -6.24 8.10 13.32
CA LEU A 123 -7.58 7.80 12.85
C LEU A 123 -8.15 9.02 12.12
N GLY A 124 -8.74 8.79 10.96
CA GLY A 124 -9.44 9.81 10.20
C GLY A 124 -10.68 9.21 9.55
N HIS A 125 -11.76 9.99 9.47
CA HIS A 125 -13.00 9.54 8.85
C HIS A 125 -13.28 10.37 7.59
N ARG A 126 -13.44 9.70 6.44
CA ARG A 126 -13.56 10.36 5.12
C ARG A 126 -14.70 11.38 5.07
N ARG A 127 -15.84 11.12 5.73
CA ARG A 127 -16.95 12.08 5.77
C ARG A 127 -16.62 13.35 6.56
N LEU A 128 -15.84 13.22 7.64
CA LEU A 128 -15.40 14.37 8.42
C LEU A 128 -14.40 15.21 7.62
N ALA A 129 -13.47 14.54 6.93
CA ALA A 129 -12.52 15.22 6.03
C ALA A 129 -13.23 15.96 4.89
N ALA A 130 -14.19 15.31 4.22
CA ALA A 130 -14.96 15.93 3.15
C ALA A 130 -15.79 17.13 3.63
N ALA A 131 -16.43 17.03 4.80
CA ALA A 131 -17.16 18.14 5.39
C ALA A 131 -16.23 19.32 5.74
N ALA A 132 -15.04 19.05 6.27
CA ALA A 132 -14.05 20.07 6.56
C ALA A 132 -13.55 20.77 5.27
N TRP A 133 -13.30 20.03 4.20
CA TRP A 133 -12.90 20.60 2.91
C TRP A 133 -13.98 21.49 2.32
N SER A 134 -15.23 21.03 2.31
CA SER A 134 -16.36 21.83 1.87
C SER A 134 -16.52 23.10 2.71
N ALA A 135 -16.40 23.00 4.03
CA ALA A 135 -16.46 24.16 4.93
C ALA A 135 -15.31 25.15 4.71
N SER A 136 -14.16 24.69 4.22
CA SER A 136 -13.01 25.55 3.86
C SER A 136 -13.10 26.15 2.45
N GLY A 137 -14.17 25.88 1.70
CA GLY A 137 -14.36 26.39 0.34
C GLY A 137 -13.57 25.66 -0.74
N VAL A 138 -13.15 24.42 -0.47
CA VAL A 138 -12.59 23.53 -1.51
C VAL A 138 -13.76 22.93 -2.30
N ASP A 139 -13.82 23.24 -3.60
CA ASP A 139 -14.82 22.68 -4.50
C ASP A 139 -14.67 21.16 -4.63
N SER A 140 -15.81 20.48 -4.60
CA SER A 140 -15.94 19.01 -4.67
C SER A 140 -15.92 18.48 -6.10
#